data_AF-A0A7R9A730-F1
#
_entry.id   AF-A0A7R9A730-F1
#
_cell.length_a   1.000
_cell.length_b   1.000
_cell.length_c   1.000
_cell.angle_alpha   90.00
_cell.angle_beta   90.00
_cell.angle_gamma   90.00
#
_symmetry.space_group_name_H-M   'P 1'
#
loop_
_entity.id
_entity.type
_entity.pdbx_description
1 polymer ?
#
loop_
_entity_poly.entity_id
_entity_poly.type
_entity_poly.pdbx_seq_one_letter_code
_entity_poly.pdbx_strand_id
1 'polypeptide(L)'
;MLKLPINSTLGLKGSEPNSDVLSALIAKTEEHTQIIARLELAIRHEWQEKEILRNELKRFRFLERENENLRHDYEKIKSHLEEILLERDEKMRLQLDTIEERFQYLEAITLQITPRTCQTLSNLGVKRTGRYFIDPDGALLGDPPIKVLCDMDTVSTVVLHDSMKNDSEISNCAAPGCSARRVSYDASLKQMMALMNQSHSCHQGIKYDCSSAALSTGDVHYAWWMDRHGQPQYYWHGSNATKHTCKCGLSGDCVDLNLPCNCDSEAPQWESDSGEITNKTALPIAELRFGGLQFAGQKAKYTLGGLVCTGEAPQKENPATSCSSLRQAGNARTGYHLISRKNGRLDVVLCRMDLEETDLRSLRCVFSSPVGRLPQDPSGRWAKVDR
;
A
#
# COMPACT_ATOMS: atom_id res chain seq x y z
N MET A 1 33.15 -11.04 89.93
CA MET A 1 34.15 -10.59 90.92
C MET A 1 33.42 -9.88 92.05
N LEU A 2 33.31 -10.50 93.22
CA LEU A 2 32.85 -9.85 94.45
C LEU A 2 33.80 -10.34 95.56
N LYS A 3 34.72 -9.47 95.98
CA LYS A 3 35.55 -9.68 97.17
C LYS A 3 34.82 -9.03 98.35
N LEU A 4 34.39 -9.85 99.31
CA LEU A 4 34.01 -9.39 100.64
C LEU A 4 35.28 -9.31 101.50
N PRO A 5 35.50 -8.24 102.30
CA PRO A 5 36.55 -8.22 103.30
C PRO A 5 36.01 -8.84 104.59
N ILE A 6 36.61 -9.94 105.04
CA ILE A 6 36.43 -10.42 106.40
C ILE A 6 37.57 -9.82 107.22
N ASN A 7 37.24 -8.77 107.96
CA ASN A 7 38.08 -8.24 109.02
C ASN A 7 37.24 -8.29 110.31
N SER A 8 37.54 -9.23 111.20
CA SER A 8 37.09 -9.16 112.59
C SER A 8 37.88 -10.17 113.43
N THR A 9 38.89 -9.66 114.11
CA THR A 9 39.34 -10.19 115.40
C THR A 9 38.18 -10.08 116.39
N LEU A 10 37.61 -11.22 116.78
CA LEU A 10 36.84 -11.36 118.01
C LEU A 10 36.95 -12.81 118.47
N GLY A 11 37.80 -13.03 119.47
CA GLY A 11 37.69 -14.24 120.29
C GLY A 11 36.41 -14.19 121.11
N LEU A 12 35.74 -15.33 121.27
CA LEU A 12 34.86 -15.74 122.39
C LEU A 12 34.30 -17.17 122.09
N LYS A 13 34.11 -18.01 123.13
CA LYS A 13 33.74 -19.46 123.11
C LYS A 13 32.21 -19.74 123.33
N GLY A 14 31.59 -20.77 122.67
CA GLY A 14 30.59 -21.76 123.25
C GLY A 14 29.16 -22.07 122.66
N SER A 15 28.84 -23.38 122.31
CA SER A 15 27.57 -24.25 122.29
C SER A 15 26.51 -24.43 121.09
N GLU A 16 25.82 -25.63 120.91
CA GLU A 16 25.04 -26.25 119.71
C GLU A 16 23.47 -26.66 119.83
N PRO A 17 22.66 -27.00 118.73
CA PRO A 17 21.17 -27.43 118.70
C PRO A 17 20.62 -28.76 117.92
N ASN A 18 19.26 -29.11 117.87
CA ASN A 18 18.46 -30.46 117.79
C ASN A 18 17.64 -30.95 116.47
N SER A 19 17.02 -32.20 116.40
CA SER A 19 16.73 -33.16 115.22
C SER A 19 15.37 -33.27 114.41
N ASP A 20 14.12 -33.22 114.91
CA ASP A 20 12.88 -33.46 114.05
C ASP A 20 12.58 -32.32 113.07
N VAL A 21 13.02 -31.12 113.43
CA VAL A 21 13.04 -29.94 112.57
C VAL A 21 13.89 -30.22 111.32
N LEU A 22 14.88 -31.12 111.42
CA LEU A 22 15.83 -31.44 110.38
C LEU A 22 15.17 -32.15 109.20
N SER A 23 14.26 -33.11 109.42
CA SER A 23 13.67 -33.96 108.35
C SER A 23 12.64 -33.21 107.50
N ALA A 24 11.79 -32.38 108.12
CA ALA A 24 10.89 -31.48 107.38
C ALA A 24 11.64 -30.38 106.64
N LEU A 25 12.74 -29.87 107.21
CA LEU A 25 13.66 -28.97 106.50
C LEU A 25 14.23 -29.65 105.26
N ILE A 26 14.69 -30.91 105.38
CA ILE A 26 15.29 -31.68 104.29
C ILE A 26 14.33 -31.82 103.10
N ALA A 27 13.10 -32.26 103.32
CA ALA A 27 12.12 -32.42 102.23
C ALA A 27 11.77 -31.07 101.55
N LYS A 28 11.66 -29.99 102.33
CA LYS A 28 11.44 -28.62 101.82
C LYS A 28 12.64 -28.12 101.02
N THR A 29 13.86 -28.40 101.48
CA THR A 29 15.08 -28.09 100.74
C THR A 29 15.17 -28.88 99.45
N GLU A 30 14.72 -30.13 99.41
CA GLU A 30 14.75 -30.97 98.20
C GLU A 30 13.76 -30.47 97.14
N GLU A 31 12.56 -30.05 97.56
CA GLU A 31 11.57 -29.37 96.71
C GLU A 31 12.10 -28.04 96.18
N HIS A 32 12.68 -27.19 97.05
CA HIS A 32 13.32 -25.94 96.64
C HIS A 32 14.48 -26.18 95.67
N THR A 33 15.25 -27.25 95.86
CA THR A 33 16.38 -27.61 94.99
C THR A 33 15.89 -28.02 93.59
N GLN A 34 14.79 -28.78 93.50
CA GLN A 34 14.17 -29.10 92.20
C GLN A 34 13.59 -27.86 91.50
N ILE A 35 12.98 -26.93 92.25
CA ILE A 35 12.48 -25.67 91.69
C ILE A 35 13.63 -24.81 91.17
N ILE A 36 14.71 -24.67 91.94
CA ILE A 36 15.92 -23.93 91.53
C ILE A 36 16.53 -24.56 90.28
N ALA A 37 16.67 -25.89 90.22
CA ALA A 37 17.21 -26.58 89.05
C ALA A 37 16.37 -26.35 87.78
N ARG A 38 15.03 -26.33 87.90
CA ARG A 38 14.12 -26.00 86.78
C ARG A 38 14.24 -24.54 86.35
N LEU A 39 14.31 -23.62 87.30
CA LEU A 39 14.51 -22.19 87.03
C LEU A 39 15.85 -21.93 86.35
N GLU A 40 16.93 -22.56 86.79
CA GLU A 40 18.24 -22.46 86.15
C GLU A 40 18.24 -23.00 84.72
N LEU A 41 17.53 -24.11 84.45
CA LEU A 41 17.39 -24.64 83.10
C LEU A 41 16.61 -23.66 82.20
N ALA A 42 15.52 -23.09 82.71
CA ALA A 42 14.71 -22.09 81.99
C ALA A 42 15.53 -20.83 81.68
N ILE A 43 16.28 -20.31 82.66
CA ILE A 43 17.17 -19.15 82.47
C ILE A 43 18.26 -19.45 81.43
N ARG A 44 18.84 -20.66 81.43
CA ARG A 44 19.81 -21.07 80.41
C ARG A 44 19.18 -21.10 79.01
N HIS A 45 17.97 -21.64 78.88
CA HIS A 45 17.25 -21.67 77.60
C HIS A 45 16.94 -20.26 77.08
N GLU A 46 16.41 -19.38 77.93
CA GLU A 46 16.15 -17.98 77.57
C GLU A 46 17.43 -17.24 77.14
N TRP A 47 18.55 -17.48 77.81
CA TRP A 47 19.84 -16.92 77.42
C TRP A 47 20.28 -17.40 76.04
N GLN A 48 20.09 -18.68 75.74
CA GLN A 48 20.45 -19.31 74.48
C GLN A 48 19.57 -18.76 73.33
N GLU A 49 18.26 -18.65 73.56
CA GLU A 49 17.30 -18.07 72.62
C GLU A 49 17.58 -16.58 72.34
N LYS A 50 17.93 -15.81 73.38
CA LYS A 50 18.33 -14.41 73.25
C LYS A 50 19.63 -14.22 72.46
N GLU A 51 20.55 -15.18 72.51
CA GLU A 51 21.79 -15.15 71.72
C GLU A 51 21.50 -15.46 70.24
N ILE A 52 20.60 -16.41 69.97
CA ILE A 52 20.12 -16.72 68.61
C ILE A 52 19.46 -15.48 68.00
N LEU A 53 18.50 -14.88 68.70
CA LEU A 53 17.82 -13.65 68.26
C LEU A 53 18.80 -12.49 68.02
N ARG A 54 19.85 -12.35 68.85
CA ARG A 54 20.90 -11.34 68.64
C ARG A 54 21.69 -11.57 67.35
N ASN A 55 21.99 -12.82 67.02
CA ASN A 55 22.70 -13.15 65.78
C ASN A 55 21.80 -13.01 64.55
N GLU A 56 20.53 -13.39 64.64
CA GLU A 56 19.54 -13.14 63.57
C GLU A 56 19.33 -11.66 63.33
N LEU A 57 19.24 -10.83 64.38
CA LEU A 57 19.12 -9.37 64.25
C LEU A 57 20.35 -8.75 63.54
N LYS A 58 21.57 -9.24 63.82
CA LYS A 58 22.77 -8.79 63.09
C LYS A 58 22.68 -9.14 61.61
N ARG A 59 22.17 -10.34 61.29
CA ARG A 59 22.00 -10.81 59.91
C ARG A 59 20.92 -10.02 59.17
N PHE A 60 19.81 -9.71 59.84
CA PHE A 60 18.74 -8.87 59.30
C PHE A 60 19.24 -7.46 58.98
N ARG A 61 19.97 -6.82 59.91
CA ARG A 61 20.58 -5.49 59.66
C ARG A 61 21.58 -5.49 58.51
N PHE A 62 22.30 -6.59 58.30
CA PHE A 62 23.19 -6.75 57.15
C PHE A 62 22.38 -6.80 55.85
N LEU A 63 21.33 -7.62 55.80
CA LEU A 63 20.43 -7.75 54.65
C LEU A 63 19.67 -6.46 54.34
N GLU A 64 19.32 -5.66 55.35
CA GLU A 64 18.71 -4.33 55.16
C GLU A 64 19.66 -3.41 54.39
N ARG A 65 20.94 -3.33 54.79
CA ARG A 65 21.94 -2.52 54.07
C ARG A 65 22.16 -3.01 52.65
N GLU A 66 22.20 -4.32 52.45
CA GLU A 66 22.37 -4.90 51.12
C GLU A 66 21.16 -4.59 50.22
N ASN A 67 19.94 -4.62 50.77
CA ASN A 67 18.74 -4.18 50.06
C ASN A 67 18.75 -2.69 49.71
N GLU A 68 19.24 -1.83 50.61
CA GLU A 68 19.39 -0.39 50.33
C GLU A 68 20.38 -0.15 49.19
N ASN A 69 21.51 -0.86 49.18
CA ASN A 69 22.48 -0.79 48.08
C ASN A 69 21.88 -1.27 46.76
N LEU A 70 21.18 -2.41 46.76
CA LEU A 70 20.51 -2.94 45.58
C LEU A 70 19.44 -1.98 45.03
N ARG A 71 18.70 -1.30 45.91
CA ARG A 71 17.75 -0.25 45.50
C ARG A 71 18.44 0.92 44.82
N HIS A 72 19.59 1.36 45.36
CA HIS A 72 20.36 2.42 44.76
C HIS A 72 20.90 2.03 43.38
N ASP A 73 21.44 0.82 43.25
CA ASP A 73 21.92 0.29 41.97
C ASP A 73 20.77 0.15 40.96
N TYR A 74 19.59 -0.29 41.41
CA TYR A 74 18.39 -0.38 40.56
C TYR A 74 17.99 0.98 39.99
N GLU A 75 17.91 2.03 40.82
CA GLU A 75 17.57 3.39 40.34
C GLU A 75 18.63 3.95 39.38
N LYS A 76 19.91 3.64 39.63
CA LYS A 76 21.00 4.02 38.73
C LYS A 76 20.93 3.31 37.38
N ILE A 77 20.65 2.00 37.37
CA ILE A 77 20.46 1.24 36.13
C ILE A 77 19.22 1.72 35.39
N LYS A 78 18.13 1.99 36.10
CA LYS A 78 16.87 2.48 35.54
C LYS A 78 17.06 3.83 34.84
N SER A 79 17.71 4.80 35.49
CA SER A 79 18.00 6.10 34.88
C SER A 79 18.90 6.00 33.65
N HIS A 80 19.95 5.18 33.69
CA HIS A 80 20.77 4.90 32.50
C HIS A 80 19.95 4.27 31.37
N LEU A 81 19.04 3.35 31.69
CA LEU A 81 18.18 2.71 30.69
C LEU A 81 17.22 3.73 30.05
N GLU A 82 16.63 4.61 30.84
CA GLU A 82 15.77 5.70 30.34
C GLU A 82 16.53 6.64 29.40
N GLU A 83 17.77 6.99 29.73
CA GLU A 83 18.64 7.81 28.86
C GLU A 83 18.96 7.09 27.54
N ILE A 84 19.36 5.81 27.59
CA ILE A 84 19.62 4.99 26.40
C ILE A 84 18.37 4.88 25.51
N LEU A 85 17.19 4.74 26.10
CA LEU A 85 15.93 4.67 25.36
C LEU A 85 15.63 5.99 24.64
N LEU A 86 15.80 7.12 25.31
CA LEU A 86 15.61 8.44 24.72
C LEU A 86 16.56 8.69 23.55
N GLU A 87 17.85 8.39 23.72
CA GLU A 87 18.84 8.51 22.64
C GLU A 87 18.49 7.61 21.45
N ARG A 88 18.02 6.39 21.71
CA ARG A 88 17.63 5.44 20.66
C ARG A 88 16.39 5.90 19.91
N ASP A 89 15.40 6.45 20.61
CA ASP A 89 14.16 6.97 20.02
C ASP A 89 14.44 8.21 19.16
N GLU A 90 15.28 9.14 19.64
CA GLU A 90 15.69 10.31 18.86
C GLU A 90 16.44 9.89 17.59
N LYS A 91 17.38 8.94 17.72
CA LYS A 91 18.11 8.39 16.59
C LYS A 91 17.19 7.69 15.58
N MET A 92 16.21 6.93 16.06
CA MET A 92 15.23 6.26 15.20
C MET A 92 14.37 7.27 14.45
N ARG A 93 13.93 8.34 15.12
CA ARG A 93 13.15 9.42 14.51
C ARG A 93 13.94 10.12 13.41
N LEU A 94 15.19 10.49 13.67
CA LEU A 94 16.07 11.10 12.66
C LEU A 94 16.28 10.18 11.45
N GLN A 95 16.41 8.87 11.67
CA GLN A 95 16.51 7.89 10.58
C GLN A 95 15.21 7.83 9.77
N LEU A 96 14.04 7.84 10.42
CA LEU A 96 12.74 7.86 9.75
C LEU A 96 12.57 9.12 8.89
N ASP A 97 12.88 10.31 9.44
CA ASP A 97 12.78 11.57 8.70
C ASP A 97 13.68 11.55 7.46
N THR A 98 14.92 11.05 7.60
CA THR A 98 15.85 10.91 6.47
C THR A 98 15.35 9.92 5.41
N ILE A 99 14.71 8.83 5.83
CA ILE A 99 14.14 7.83 4.92
C ILE A 99 12.96 8.43 4.16
N GLU A 100 12.10 9.16 4.85
CA GLU A 100 10.91 9.80 4.27
C GLU A 100 11.30 10.83 3.21
N GLU A 101 12.28 11.70 3.49
CA GLU A 101 12.81 12.66 2.52
C GLU A 101 13.36 11.97 1.26
N ARG A 102 14.13 10.88 1.44
CA ARG A 102 14.67 10.10 0.33
C ARG A 102 13.57 9.40 -0.46
N PHE A 103 12.51 8.93 0.21
CA PHE A 103 11.37 8.29 -0.43
C PHE A 103 10.62 9.29 -1.31
N GLN A 104 10.32 10.49 -0.80
CA GLN A 104 9.66 11.56 -1.56
C GLN A 104 10.46 11.97 -2.80
N TYR A 105 11.79 12.09 -2.66
CA TYR A 105 12.66 12.38 -3.79
C TYR A 105 12.63 11.27 -4.86
N LEU A 106 12.65 10.00 -4.45
CA LEU A 106 12.57 8.86 -5.35
C LEU A 106 11.21 8.76 -6.03
N GLU A 107 10.12 9.03 -5.33
CA GLU A 107 8.77 9.06 -5.89
C GLU A 107 8.66 10.12 -6.99
N ALA A 108 9.13 11.36 -6.73
CA ALA A 108 9.12 12.43 -7.71
C ALA A 108 9.91 12.08 -8.98
N ILE A 109 11.10 11.47 -8.85
CA ILE A 109 11.88 11.02 -10.00
C ILE A 109 11.16 9.91 -10.75
N THR A 110 10.59 8.93 -10.04
CA THR A 110 9.92 7.79 -10.64
C THR A 110 8.77 8.25 -11.51
N LEU A 111 7.96 9.20 -11.05
CA LEU A 111 6.87 9.80 -11.83
C LEU A 111 7.38 10.49 -13.10
N GLN A 112 8.56 11.12 -13.07
CA GLN A 112 9.12 11.80 -14.24
C GLN A 112 9.68 10.86 -15.31
N ILE A 113 10.25 9.72 -14.91
CA ILE A 113 10.91 8.78 -15.82
C ILE A 113 10.02 7.61 -16.23
N THR A 114 8.79 7.53 -15.70
CA THR A 114 7.86 6.45 -16.03
C THR A 114 7.47 6.54 -17.51
N PRO A 115 7.66 5.47 -18.29
CA PRO A 115 7.35 5.47 -19.73
C PRO A 115 5.85 5.45 -19.96
N ARG A 116 5.40 6.03 -21.08
CA ARG A 116 3.96 6.18 -21.36
C ARG A 116 3.24 4.87 -21.70
N THR A 117 3.92 3.94 -22.35
CA THR A 117 3.32 2.68 -22.82
C THR A 117 4.34 1.54 -22.78
N CYS A 118 3.88 0.28 -22.88
CA CYS A 118 4.77 -0.86 -23.04
C CYS A 118 5.55 -0.81 -24.37
N GLN A 119 5.00 -0.16 -25.40
CA GLN A 119 5.71 0.08 -26.65
C GLN A 119 6.93 0.98 -26.43
N THR A 120 6.78 2.05 -25.63
CA THR A 120 7.90 2.90 -25.23
C THR A 120 8.96 2.12 -24.44
N LEU A 121 8.54 1.25 -23.52
CA LEU A 121 9.45 0.35 -22.80
C LEU A 121 10.24 -0.57 -23.75
N SER A 122 9.55 -1.16 -24.73
CA SER A 122 10.18 -2.01 -25.76
C SER A 122 11.20 -1.22 -26.59
N ASN A 123 10.85 0.00 -27.02
CA ASN A 123 11.77 0.89 -27.75
C ASN A 123 13.01 1.27 -26.92
N LEU A 124 12.89 1.34 -25.59
CA LEU A 124 14.01 1.55 -24.66
C LEU A 124 14.86 0.28 -24.43
N GLY A 125 14.52 -0.85 -25.07
CA GLY A 125 15.26 -2.10 -25.02
C GLY A 125 14.81 -3.08 -23.95
N VAL A 126 13.66 -2.85 -23.30
CA VAL A 126 13.08 -3.81 -22.36
C VAL A 126 12.50 -4.99 -23.13
N LYS A 127 13.02 -6.20 -22.88
CA LYS A 127 12.64 -7.42 -23.61
C LYS A 127 11.84 -8.44 -22.78
N ARG A 128 11.73 -8.23 -21.47
CA ARG A 128 11.12 -9.21 -20.57
C ARG A 128 9.63 -8.93 -20.42
N THR A 129 8.79 -9.91 -20.72
CA THR A 129 7.37 -9.89 -20.38
C THR A 129 7.18 -9.86 -18.86
N GLY A 130 6.32 -8.97 -18.37
CA GLY A 130 6.16 -8.75 -16.94
C GLY A 130 5.23 -7.59 -16.59
N ARG A 131 5.09 -7.34 -15.29
CA ARG A 131 4.28 -6.23 -14.79
C ARG A 131 5.14 -4.97 -14.65
N TYR A 132 4.72 -3.89 -15.28
CA TYR A 132 5.42 -2.61 -15.29
C TYR A 132 4.47 -1.47 -14.92
N PHE A 133 5.02 -0.40 -14.37
CA PHE A 133 4.31 0.87 -14.29
C PHE A 133 4.49 1.63 -15.60
N ILE A 134 3.39 2.18 -16.10
CA ILE A 134 3.37 3.09 -17.24
C ILE A 134 2.53 4.31 -16.88
N ASP A 135 2.82 5.43 -17.54
CA ASP A 135 2.12 6.69 -17.34
C ASP A 135 1.56 7.25 -18.66
N PRO A 136 0.44 6.68 -19.17
CA PRO A 136 -0.13 7.07 -20.45
C PRO A 136 -0.45 8.57 -20.59
N ASP A 137 -1.16 9.20 -19.66
CA ASP A 137 -1.44 10.65 -19.77
C ASP A 137 -0.17 11.50 -19.62
N GLY A 138 0.85 10.97 -18.93
CA GLY A 138 2.23 11.40 -19.00
C GLY A 138 2.73 12.05 -17.72
N ALA A 139 4.05 12.07 -17.56
CA ALA A 139 4.71 12.50 -16.33
C ALA A 139 4.13 13.79 -15.72
N LEU A 140 3.70 13.67 -14.46
CA LEU A 140 3.14 14.76 -13.64
C LEU A 140 1.87 15.38 -14.22
N LEU A 141 1.16 14.68 -15.11
CA LEU A 141 -0.11 15.10 -15.69
C LEU A 141 -1.23 14.15 -15.21
N GLY A 142 -2.39 14.69 -14.89
CA GLY A 142 -3.59 13.88 -14.72
C GLY A 142 -3.55 12.95 -13.51
N ASP A 143 -3.78 11.66 -13.75
CA ASP A 143 -3.90 10.63 -12.72
C ASP A 143 -2.55 9.88 -12.54
N PRO A 144 -2.27 9.26 -11.38
CA PRO A 144 -0.99 8.58 -11.16
C PRO A 144 -0.73 7.39 -12.11
N PRO A 145 0.54 6.96 -12.29
CA PRO A 145 0.90 5.84 -13.15
C PRO A 145 0.15 4.55 -12.82
N ILE A 146 -0.14 3.78 -13.86
CA ILE A 146 -0.90 2.53 -13.76
C ILE A 146 0.00 1.32 -13.92
N LYS A 147 -0.32 0.24 -13.19
CA LYS A 147 0.39 -1.03 -13.30
C LYS A 147 -0.29 -1.91 -14.34
N VAL A 148 0.45 -2.29 -15.37
CA VAL A 148 -0.04 -3.10 -16.49
C VAL A 148 0.80 -4.37 -16.64
N LEU A 149 0.29 -5.34 -17.39
CA LEU A 149 1.11 -6.43 -17.91
C LEU A 149 1.61 -6.04 -19.30
N CYS A 150 2.92 -5.90 -19.45
CA CYS A 150 3.55 -5.75 -20.77
C CYS A 150 3.96 -7.12 -21.28
N ASP A 151 3.37 -7.54 -22.38
CA ASP A 151 3.87 -8.66 -23.16
C ASP A 151 4.84 -8.13 -24.20
N MET A 152 6.13 -8.42 -24.02
CA MET A 152 7.20 -7.93 -24.89
C MET A 152 7.40 -8.81 -26.12
N ASP A 153 6.81 -10.01 -26.18
CA ASP A 153 6.85 -10.87 -27.36
C ASP A 153 5.91 -10.30 -28.44
N THR A 154 4.73 -9.84 -28.03
CA THR A 154 3.75 -9.18 -28.90
C THR A 154 3.82 -7.64 -28.86
N VAL A 155 4.63 -7.09 -27.95
CA VAL A 155 4.70 -5.65 -27.63
C VAL A 155 3.31 -5.06 -27.36
N SER A 156 2.58 -5.71 -26.45
CA SER A 156 1.24 -5.31 -26.05
C SER A 156 1.18 -4.83 -24.60
N THR A 157 0.27 -3.89 -24.36
CA THR A 157 -0.08 -3.38 -23.03
C THR A 157 -1.41 -3.98 -22.61
N VAL A 158 -1.45 -4.76 -21.53
CA VAL A 158 -2.67 -5.36 -21.00
C VAL A 158 -3.05 -4.69 -19.69
N VAL A 159 -4.19 -4.00 -19.68
CA VAL A 159 -4.77 -3.40 -18.47
C VAL A 159 -5.58 -4.45 -17.74
N LEU A 160 -5.28 -4.61 -16.45
CA LEU A 160 -5.84 -5.66 -15.61
C LEU A 160 -7.15 -5.23 -14.95
N HIS A 161 -8.00 -6.19 -14.62
CA HIS A 161 -9.23 -5.98 -13.86
C HIS A 161 -9.61 -7.19 -13.01
N ASP A 162 -10.56 -6.97 -12.10
CA ASP A 162 -11.09 -7.94 -11.14
C ASP A 162 -11.76 -9.17 -11.78
N SER A 163 -12.17 -9.05 -13.04
CA SER A 163 -12.92 -10.05 -13.82
C SER A 163 -12.05 -10.90 -14.76
N MET A 164 -10.72 -10.87 -14.62
CA MET A 164 -9.79 -11.61 -15.48
C MET A 164 -9.58 -13.09 -15.08
N LYS A 165 -10.28 -13.58 -14.07
CA LYS A 165 -10.22 -15.00 -13.68
C LYS A 165 -10.99 -15.85 -14.72
N ASN A 166 -10.75 -17.16 -14.67
CA ASN A 166 -11.42 -18.17 -15.52
C ASN A 166 -12.95 -17.98 -15.61
N ASP A 167 -13.58 -18.72 -16.53
CA ASP A 167 -15.02 -18.73 -16.81
C ASP A 167 -15.88 -18.58 -15.55
N SER A 168 -16.65 -17.50 -15.51
CA SER A 168 -17.51 -17.15 -14.38
C SER A 168 -18.95 -17.56 -14.68
N GLU A 169 -19.53 -18.39 -13.81
CA GLU A 169 -20.93 -18.81 -13.90
C GLU A 169 -21.89 -17.64 -13.62
N ILE A 170 -22.93 -17.54 -14.43
CA ILE A 170 -23.96 -16.52 -14.29
C ILE A 170 -25.07 -17.10 -13.41
N SER A 171 -25.39 -16.40 -12.32
CA SER A 171 -26.48 -16.81 -11.44
C SER A 171 -27.84 -16.72 -12.12
N ASN A 172 -28.79 -17.54 -11.67
CA ASN A 172 -30.18 -17.53 -12.17
C ASN A 172 -30.75 -16.11 -12.22
N CYS A 173 -31.25 -15.74 -13.38
CA CYS A 173 -31.72 -14.40 -13.70
C CYS A 173 -32.77 -14.49 -14.81
N ALA A 174 -34.04 -14.49 -14.44
CA ALA A 174 -35.13 -14.69 -15.40
C ALA A 174 -35.33 -13.48 -16.33
N ALA A 175 -35.35 -12.27 -15.78
CA ALA A 175 -35.57 -11.06 -16.57
C ALA A 175 -34.31 -10.67 -17.38
N PRO A 176 -34.46 -10.13 -18.60
CA PRO A 176 -33.34 -9.62 -19.40
C PRO A 176 -32.43 -8.66 -18.61
N GLY A 177 -31.11 -8.92 -18.61
CA GLY A 177 -30.11 -8.08 -17.94
C GLY A 177 -30.25 -7.88 -16.43
N CYS A 178 -31.01 -8.73 -15.73
CA CYS A 178 -31.20 -8.59 -14.30
C CYS A 178 -29.93 -8.91 -13.49
N SER A 179 -29.01 -9.70 -14.06
CA SER A 179 -27.69 -9.94 -13.52
C SER A 179 -26.72 -8.92 -14.12
N ALA A 180 -26.00 -8.21 -13.25
CA ALA A 180 -25.08 -7.16 -13.62
C ALA A 180 -23.69 -7.45 -13.06
N ARG A 181 -22.69 -7.46 -13.94
CA ARG A 181 -21.28 -7.57 -13.57
C ARG A 181 -20.55 -6.31 -13.97
N ARG A 182 -20.32 -5.41 -13.01
CA ARG A 182 -19.45 -4.24 -13.20
C ARG A 182 -18.00 -4.66 -13.23
N VAL A 183 -17.20 -4.09 -14.11
CA VAL A 183 -15.78 -4.41 -14.25
C VAL A 183 -14.97 -3.36 -13.48
N SER A 184 -14.14 -3.81 -12.53
CA SER A 184 -13.24 -2.93 -11.77
C SER A 184 -11.82 -3.10 -12.29
N TYR A 185 -11.34 -2.10 -13.03
CA TYR A 185 -9.98 -2.06 -13.57
C TYR A 185 -8.97 -1.59 -12.51
N ASP A 186 -7.75 -2.11 -12.61
CA ASP A 186 -6.58 -1.68 -11.82
C ASP A 186 -5.98 -0.37 -12.37
N ALA A 187 -6.76 0.40 -13.12
CA ALA A 187 -6.38 1.64 -13.79
C ALA A 187 -7.59 2.59 -13.85
N SER A 188 -7.34 3.90 -13.79
CA SER A 188 -8.39 4.89 -13.98
C SER A 188 -8.88 4.93 -15.43
N LEU A 189 -10.14 5.35 -15.64
CA LEU A 189 -10.68 5.52 -16.99
C LEU A 189 -9.88 6.54 -17.80
N LYS A 190 -9.36 7.62 -17.18
CA LYS A 190 -8.55 8.62 -17.87
C LYS A 190 -7.24 8.02 -18.38
N GLN A 191 -6.54 7.25 -17.56
CA GLN A 191 -5.30 6.58 -17.95
C GLN A 191 -5.53 5.55 -19.06
N MET A 192 -6.62 4.77 -18.98
CA MET A 192 -7.00 3.85 -20.07
C MET A 192 -7.33 4.60 -21.37
N MET A 193 -8.01 5.74 -21.31
CA MET A 193 -8.28 6.57 -22.48
C MET A 193 -7.00 7.16 -23.10
N ALA A 194 -6.08 7.64 -22.25
CA ALA A 194 -4.78 8.14 -22.70
C ALA A 194 -3.94 7.03 -23.35
N LEU A 195 -3.97 5.81 -22.80
CA LEU A 195 -3.34 4.64 -23.40
C LEU A 195 -3.95 4.33 -24.77
N MET A 196 -5.28 4.23 -24.86
CA MET A 196 -5.96 3.96 -26.12
C MET A 196 -5.66 5.02 -27.19
N ASN A 197 -5.56 6.29 -26.81
CA ASN A 197 -5.25 7.38 -27.73
C ASN A 197 -3.80 7.32 -28.26
N GLN A 198 -2.87 6.78 -27.47
CA GLN A 198 -1.46 6.64 -27.86
C GLN A 198 -1.14 5.33 -28.56
N SER A 199 -2.04 4.35 -28.47
CA SER A 199 -1.86 3.06 -29.15
C SER A 199 -2.46 3.06 -30.54
N HIS A 200 -1.84 2.30 -31.46
CA HIS A 200 -2.37 2.10 -32.80
C HIS A 200 -3.75 1.45 -32.74
N SER A 201 -3.81 0.28 -32.09
CA SER A 201 -5.02 -0.53 -31.93
C SER A 201 -5.22 -0.93 -30.48
N CYS A 202 -6.49 -1.08 -30.10
CA CYS A 202 -6.85 -1.72 -28.85
C CYS A 202 -8.01 -2.68 -29.07
N HIS A 203 -8.01 -3.77 -28.32
CA HIS A 203 -9.08 -4.76 -28.33
C HIS A 203 -9.31 -5.30 -26.92
N GLN A 204 -10.49 -5.88 -26.71
CA GLN A 204 -10.80 -6.59 -25.47
C GLN A 204 -11.54 -7.89 -25.82
N GLY A 205 -11.00 -9.01 -25.34
CA GLY A 205 -11.60 -10.33 -25.55
C GLY A 205 -12.84 -10.53 -24.67
N ILE A 206 -13.90 -11.06 -25.26
CA ILE A 206 -15.14 -11.42 -24.57
C ILE A 206 -15.61 -12.79 -25.08
N LYS A 207 -16.11 -13.61 -24.16
CA LYS A 207 -16.66 -14.94 -24.46
C LYS A 207 -17.93 -15.18 -23.66
N TYR A 208 -18.91 -15.79 -24.31
CA TYR A 208 -20.14 -16.27 -23.70
C TYR A 208 -20.32 -17.75 -24.05
N ASP A 209 -20.39 -18.59 -23.03
CA ASP A 209 -20.74 -20.00 -23.16
C ASP A 209 -22.16 -20.21 -22.65
N CYS A 210 -22.96 -20.99 -23.35
CA CYS A 210 -24.38 -21.10 -23.10
C CYS A 210 -24.90 -22.53 -23.27
N SER A 211 -25.93 -22.87 -22.52
CA SER A 211 -26.74 -24.08 -22.66
C SER A 211 -28.19 -23.67 -22.38
N SER A 212 -29.03 -23.74 -23.42
CA SER A 212 -30.41 -23.21 -23.44
C SER A 212 -30.53 -21.76 -22.95
N ALA A 213 -29.55 -20.93 -23.29
CA ALA A 213 -29.45 -19.53 -22.85
C ALA A 213 -29.03 -18.61 -24.02
N ALA A 214 -30.00 -18.03 -24.73
CA ALA A 214 -29.77 -17.13 -25.85
C ALA A 214 -29.13 -15.80 -25.44
N LEU A 215 -28.38 -15.19 -26.36
CA LEU A 215 -27.99 -13.79 -26.26
C LEU A 215 -29.17 -12.90 -26.63
N SER A 216 -29.92 -13.30 -27.68
CA SER A 216 -31.11 -12.62 -28.17
C SER A 216 -32.13 -13.60 -28.78
N THR A 217 -33.41 -13.34 -28.57
CA THR A 217 -34.50 -14.05 -29.26
C THR A 217 -35.50 -13.03 -29.80
N GLY A 218 -35.63 -12.95 -31.13
CA GLY A 218 -36.42 -11.90 -31.78
C GLY A 218 -35.90 -10.51 -31.39
N ASP A 219 -36.80 -9.64 -30.90
CA ASP A 219 -36.47 -8.27 -30.47
C ASP A 219 -36.02 -8.17 -29.01
N VAL A 220 -35.88 -9.31 -28.29
CA VAL A 220 -35.50 -9.34 -26.88
C VAL A 220 -34.04 -9.73 -26.73
N HIS A 221 -33.22 -8.82 -26.20
CA HIS A 221 -31.83 -9.07 -25.84
C HIS A 221 -31.73 -9.50 -24.37
N TYR A 222 -31.19 -10.68 -24.10
CA TYR A 222 -31.01 -11.19 -22.74
C TYR A 222 -29.63 -10.85 -22.17
N ALA A 223 -28.62 -10.77 -23.03
CA ALA A 223 -27.24 -10.46 -22.65
C ALA A 223 -26.61 -9.40 -23.55
N TRP A 224 -25.88 -8.47 -22.93
CA TRP A 224 -25.17 -7.39 -23.61
C TRP A 224 -24.05 -6.86 -22.72
N TRP A 225 -23.15 -6.07 -23.30
CA TRP A 225 -22.14 -5.35 -22.55
C TRP A 225 -22.39 -3.85 -22.61
N MET A 226 -21.94 -3.12 -21.59
CA MET A 226 -22.05 -1.67 -21.52
C MET A 226 -20.71 -1.06 -21.86
N ASP A 227 -20.72 -0.08 -22.75
CA ASP A 227 -19.52 0.69 -23.09
C ASP A 227 -19.11 1.65 -21.97
N ARG A 228 -17.96 2.32 -22.13
CA ARG A 228 -17.46 3.28 -21.15
C ARG A 228 -18.37 4.49 -20.89
N HIS A 229 -19.36 4.73 -21.75
CA HIS A 229 -20.35 5.81 -21.63
C HIS A 229 -21.69 5.30 -21.06
N GLY A 230 -21.76 4.02 -20.68
CA GLY A 230 -22.97 3.39 -20.18
C GLY A 230 -24.02 3.16 -21.26
N GLN A 231 -23.62 3.00 -22.53
CA GLN A 231 -24.54 2.58 -23.59
C GLN A 231 -24.48 1.06 -23.80
N PRO A 232 -25.63 0.39 -23.96
CA PRO A 232 -25.67 -1.04 -24.24
C PRO A 232 -25.17 -1.35 -25.65
N GLN A 233 -24.42 -2.43 -25.77
CA GLN A 233 -23.83 -2.93 -27.01
C GLN A 233 -24.16 -4.42 -27.17
N TYR A 234 -24.73 -4.78 -28.32
CA TYR A 234 -25.28 -6.12 -28.58
C TYR A 234 -24.42 -6.99 -29.49
N TYR A 235 -23.29 -6.46 -29.96
CA TYR A 235 -22.34 -7.20 -30.79
C TYR A 235 -21.26 -7.84 -29.91
N TRP A 236 -20.85 -9.05 -30.26
CA TRP A 236 -19.89 -9.85 -29.49
C TRP A 236 -18.53 -10.01 -30.21
N HIS A 237 -18.36 -9.37 -31.37
CA HIS A 237 -17.10 -9.35 -32.11
C HIS A 237 -16.96 -8.09 -32.99
N GLY A 238 -15.73 -7.59 -33.11
CA GLY A 238 -15.38 -6.48 -34.00
C GLY A 238 -15.77 -5.12 -33.44
N SER A 239 -16.37 -4.27 -34.27
CA SER A 239 -16.66 -2.87 -33.95
C SER A 239 -18.10 -2.43 -34.27
N ASN A 240 -19.00 -3.38 -34.50
CA ASN A 240 -20.33 -3.11 -35.03
C ASN A 240 -21.35 -2.71 -33.96
N ALA A 241 -21.35 -1.45 -33.53
CA ALA A 241 -22.24 -0.92 -32.49
C ALA A 241 -23.75 -0.94 -32.80
N THR A 242 -24.16 -1.36 -34.01
CA THR A 242 -25.55 -1.14 -34.47
C THR A 242 -26.40 -2.41 -34.58
N LYS A 243 -25.79 -3.60 -34.54
CA LYS A 243 -26.52 -4.86 -34.75
C LYS A 243 -26.06 -5.92 -33.76
N HIS A 244 -27.02 -6.72 -33.31
CA HIS A 244 -26.72 -7.97 -32.62
C HIS A 244 -26.05 -8.94 -33.61
N THR A 245 -24.80 -9.29 -33.34
CA THR A 245 -24.01 -10.19 -34.18
C THR A 245 -22.84 -10.76 -33.39
N CYS A 246 -22.49 -12.00 -33.66
CA CYS A 246 -21.30 -12.64 -33.15
C CYS A 246 -20.29 -12.89 -34.26
N LYS A 247 -19.11 -13.41 -33.89
CA LYS A 247 -18.06 -13.75 -34.86
C LYS A 247 -18.60 -14.71 -35.93
N CYS A 248 -19.29 -15.78 -35.51
CA CYS A 248 -19.79 -16.79 -36.44
C CYS A 248 -20.83 -16.24 -37.42
N GLY A 249 -21.66 -15.28 -37.00
CA GLY A 249 -22.66 -14.65 -37.86
C GLY A 249 -22.02 -13.77 -38.93
N LEU A 250 -20.83 -13.22 -38.65
CA LEU A 250 -20.06 -12.46 -39.62
C LEU A 250 -19.29 -13.37 -40.60
N SER A 251 -18.79 -14.52 -40.13
CA SER A 251 -18.09 -15.50 -40.98
C SER A 251 -19.03 -16.45 -41.73
N GLY A 252 -20.30 -16.57 -41.32
CA GLY A 252 -21.27 -17.49 -41.91
C GLY A 252 -21.03 -18.95 -41.54
N ASP A 253 -20.49 -19.20 -40.34
CA ASP A 253 -20.13 -20.53 -39.84
C ASP A 253 -20.74 -20.84 -38.45
N CYS A 254 -21.84 -20.17 -38.10
CA CYS A 254 -22.61 -20.55 -36.91
C CYS A 254 -23.18 -21.96 -37.04
N VAL A 255 -23.42 -22.62 -35.90
CA VAL A 255 -24.04 -23.96 -35.84
C VAL A 255 -25.40 -23.98 -36.56
N ASP A 256 -26.19 -22.92 -36.38
CA ASP A 256 -27.36 -22.63 -37.24
C ASP A 256 -27.06 -21.40 -38.09
N LEU A 257 -26.99 -21.60 -39.41
CA LEU A 257 -26.68 -20.55 -40.38
C LEU A 257 -27.75 -19.44 -40.47
N ASN A 258 -28.94 -19.65 -39.90
CA ASN A 258 -30.02 -18.65 -39.88
C ASN A 258 -29.96 -17.74 -38.66
N LEU A 259 -29.06 -18.01 -37.71
CA LEU A 259 -28.95 -17.26 -36.46
C LEU A 259 -27.68 -16.38 -36.44
N PRO A 260 -27.72 -15.22 -35.77
CA PRO A 260 -26.59 -14.29 -35.74
C PRO A 260 -25.45 -14.72 -34.81
N CYS A 261 -25.73 -15.66 -33.90
CA CYS A 261 -24.81 -16.20 -32.89
C CYS A 261 -25.10 -17.67 -32.62
N ASN A 262 -24.10 -18.44 -32.17
CA ASN A 262 -24.28 -19.84 -31.80
C ASN A 262 -25.24 -20.01 -30.62
N CYS A 263 -25.13 -19.13 -29.63
CA CYS A 263 -25.93 -19.18 -28.41
C CYS A 263 -27.42 -18.88 -28.61
N ASP A 264 -27.79 -18.20 -29.70
CA ASP A 264 -29.20 -17.93 -30.01
C ASP A 264 -29.96 -19.16 -30.47
N SER A 265 -29.28 -20.28 -30.72
CA SER A 265 -29.91 -21.57 -31.03
C SER A 265 -30.67 -22.18 -29.85
N GLU A 266 -30.46 -21.65 -28.63
CA GLU A 266 -31.02 -22.19 -27.38
C GLU A 266 -30.77 -23.70 -27.19
N ALA A 267 -29.72 -24.19 -27.84
CA ALA A 267 -29.33 -25.58 -27.84
C ALA A 267 -29.10 -26.10 -26.40
N PRO A 268 -29.55 -27.33 -26.07
CA PRO A 268 -29.32 -27.91 -24.75
C PRO A 268 -27.84 -28.29 -24.54
N GLN A 269 -27.09 -28.56 -25.61
CA GLN A 269 -25.64 -28.71 -25.53
C GLN A 269 -24.95 -27.36 -25.29
N TRP A 270 -23.70 -27.40 -24.82
CA TRP A 270 -22.91 -26.18 -24.67
C TRP A 270 -22.49 -25.63 -26.02
N GLU A 271 -22.88 -24.39 -26.28
CA GLU A 271 -22.43 -23.59 -27.42
C GLU A 271 -21.60 -22.40 -26.93
N SER A 272 -20.88 -21.75 -27.84
CA SER A 272 -19.99 -20.64 -27.49
C SER A 272 -19.91 -19.56 -28.56
N ASP A 273 -19.96 -18.31 -28.12
CA ASP A 273 -19.66 -17.14 -28.92
C ASP A 273 -18.48 -16.40 -28.28
N SER A 274 -17.34 -16.42 -28.97
CA SER A 274 -16.13 -15.72 -28.58
C SER A 274 -15.77 -14.65 -29.60
N GLY A 275 -15.25 -13.52 -29.12
CA GLY A 275 -14.82 -12.46 -29.99
C GLY A 275 -13.93 -11.41 -29.33
N GLU A 276 -13.50 -10.47 -30.14
CA GLU A 276 -12.64 -9.36 -29.74
C GLU A 276 -13.36 -8.08 -30.10
N ILE A 277 -13.65 -7.26 -29.10
CA ILE A 277 -14.22 -5.94 -29.31
C ILE A 277 -13.08 -5.00 -29.68
N THR A 278 -13.11 -4.41 -30.87
CA THR A 278 -12.05 -3.55 -31.43
C THR A 278 -12.46 -2.08 -31.53
N ASN A 279 -13.71 -1.75 -31.17
CA ASN A 279 -14.21 -0.38 -31.19
C ASN A 279 -13.59 0.47 -30.05
N LYS A 280 -12.47 1.15 -30.34
CA LYS A 280 -11.83 2.10 -29.41
C LYS A 280 -12.77 3.19 -28.89
N THR A 281 -13.83 3.54 -29.62
CA THR A 281 -14.80 4.57 -29.18
C THR A 281 -15.80 4.07 -28.15
N ALA A 282 -15.91 2.76 -27.95
CA ALA A 282 -16.75 2.12 -26.93
C ALA A 282 -15.93 1.51 -25.77
N LEU A 283 -14.76 0.93 -26.06
CA LEU A 283 -13.88 0.33 -25.04
C LEU A 283 -13.43 1.31 -23.94
N PRO A 284 -13.04 0.84 -22.75
CA PRO A 284 -13.14 -0.54 -22.27
C PRO A 284 -14.59 -0.97 -21.97
N ILE A 285 -14.82 -2.28 -21.85
CA ILE A 285 -16.11 -2.83 -21.40
C ILE A 285 -16.30 -2.49 -19.92
N ALA A 286 -17.34 -1.71 -19.60
CA ALA A 286 -17.60 -1.23 -18.24
C ALA A 286 -18.44 -2.20 -17.40
N GLU A 287 -19.36 -2.92 -18.04
CA GLU A 287 -20.30 -3.81 -17.35
C GLU A 287 -20.81 -4.90 -18.31
N LEU A 288 -21.12 -6.07 -17.79
CA LEU A 288 -21.82 -7.15 -18.50
C LEU A 288 -23.20 -7.35 -17.89
N ARG A 289 -24.21 -7.54 -18.74
CA ARG A 289 -25.60 -7.77 -18.36
C ARG A 289 -26.04 -9.13 -18.89
N PHE A 290 -26.71 -9.91 -18.05
CA PHE A 290 -27.21 -11.24 -18.40
C PHE A 290 -28.62 -11.44 -17.88
N GLY A 291 -29.37 -12.33 -18.54
CA GLY A 291 -30.75 -12.68 -18.22
C GLY A 291 -31.22 -13.89 -19.00
N GLY A 292 -32.53 -14.18 -18.96
CA GLY A 292 -33.11 -15.34 -19.67
C GLY A 292 -32.79 -16.70 -19.01
N LEU A 293 -32.28 -16.71 -17.78
CA LEU A 293 -31.92 -17.90 -17.01
C LEU A 293 -33.00 -18.17 -15.94
N GLN A 294 -34.19 -18.58 -16.37
CA GLN A 294 -35.36 -18.84 -15.52
C GLN A 294 -35.40 -20.28 -14.99
N PHE A 295 -34.97 -21.25 -15.80
CA PHE A 295 -35.12 -22.67 -15.52
C PHE A 295 -33.79 -23.34 -15.21
N ALA A 296 -33.81 -24.43 -14.43
CA ALA A 296 -32.61 -25.14 -13.98
C ALA A 296 -31.74 -25.73 -15.12
N GLY A 297 -32.34 -25.93 -16.30
CA GLY A 297 -31.63 -26.38 -17.50
C GLY A 297 -30.82 -25.28 -18.19
N GLN A 298 -31.11 -24.00 -17.90
CA GLN A 298 -30.48 -22.87 -18.56
C GLN A 298 -29.22 -22.48 -17.80
N LYS A 299 -28.08 -22.49 -18.48
CA LYS A 299 -26.78 -22.21 -17.88
C LYS A 299 -25.97 -21.34 -18.81
N ALA A 300 -25.22 -20.42 -18.23
CA ALA A 300 -24.31 -19.59 -18.99
C ALA A 300 -23.06 -19.24 -18.18
N LYS A 301 -21.96 -19.03 -18.89
CA LYS A 301 -20.68 -18.56 -18.36
C LYS A 301 -20.17 -17.42 -19.23
N TYR A 302 -19.37 -16.54 -18.63
CA TYR A 302 -18.67 -15.53 -19.38
C TYR A 302 -17.19 -15.51 -19.02
N THR A 303 -16.38 -15.06 -19.97
CA THR A 303 -14.96 -14.79 -19.80
C THR A 303 -14.67 -13.41 -20.37
N LEU A 304 -13.97 -12.57 -19.60
CA LEU A 304 -13.62 -11.22 -19.99
C LEU A 304 -12.10 -11.05 -19.89
N GLY A 305 -11.47 -10.75 -21.02
CA GLY A 305 -10.04 -10.43 -21.09
C GLY A 305 -9.75 -8.97 -20.72
N GLY A 306 -8.50 -8.69 -20.40
CA GLY A 306 -8.02 -7.32 -20.17
C GLY A 306 -8.11 -6.46 -21.43
N LEU A 307 -8.08 -5.13 -21.25
CA LEU A 307 -7.94 -4.20 -22.38
C LEU A 307 -6.51 -4.31 -22.92
N VAL A 308 -6.37 -4.79 -24.15
CA VAL A 308 -5.08 -4.99 -24.82
C VAL A 308 -4.86 -3.90 -25.84
N CYS A 309 -3.75 -3.16 -25.74
CA CYS A 309 -3.38 -2.09 -26.65
C CYS A 309 -1.98 -2.32 -27.24
N THR A 310 -1.80 -2.08 -28.54
CA THR A 310 -0.56 -2.36 -29.29
C THR A 310 -0.17 -1.21 -30.21
N GLY A 311 1.13 -1.13 -30.50
CA GLY A 311 1.72 -0.14 -31.41
C GLY A 311 1.60 1.30 -30.92
N GLU A 312 2.07 2.23 -31.76
CA GLU A 312 1.96 3.67 -31.52
C GLU A 312 0.91 4.26 -32.46
N ALA A 313 0.06 5.14 -31.93
CA ALA A 313 -0.85 5.92 -32.75
C ALA A 313 -0.02 6.75 -33.75
N PRO A 314 -0.43 6.84 -35.02
CA PRO A 314 0.24 7.69 -35.98
C PRO A 314 0.24 9.13 -35.44
N GLN A 315 1.43 9.68 -35.25
CA GLN A 315 1.62 11.09 -34.91
C GLN A 315 0.90 11.88 -36.01
N LYS A 316 -0.23 12.53 -35.68
CA LYS A 316 -0.75 13.55 -36.58
C LYS A 316 0.36 14.59 -36.67
N GLU A 317 1.04 14.69 -37.81
CA GLU A 317 2.02 15.73 -38.15
C GLU A 317 1.37 17.13 -38.21
N ASN A 318 0.33 17.38 -37.41
CA ASN A 318 -0.11 18.72 -37.15
C ASN A 318 0.94 19.33 -36.21
N PRO A 319 1.65 20.37 -36.65
CA PRO A 319 2.63 21.03 -35.81
C PRO A 319 1.91 21.51 -34.55
N ALA A 320 2.48 21.21 -33.39
CA ALA A 320 1.89 21.55 -32.10
C ALA A 320 1.44 23.01 -32.08
N THR A 321 0.26 23.30 -31.55
CA THR A 321 -0.30 24.67 -31.56
C THR A 321 0.18 25.55 -30.40
N SER A 322 0.85 24.93 -29.42
CA SER A 322 1.44 25.56 -28.24
C SER A 322 2.51 24.65 -27.61
N CYS A 323 3.41 25.21 -26.79
CA CYS A 323 4.39 24.42 -26.04
C CYS A 323 3.71 23.41 -25.10
N SER A 324 2.54 23.77 -24.56
CA SER A 324 1.70 22.86 -23.78
C SER A 324 1.22 21.67 -24.63
N SER A 325 0.72 21.89 -25.85
CA SER A 325 0.32 20.79 -26.74
C SER A 325 1.52 19.93 -27.18
N LEU A 326 2.70 20.54 -27.33
CA LEU A 326 3.94 19.83 -27.66
C LEU A 326 4.42 18.95 -26.49
N ARG A 327 4.28 19.44 -25.25
CA ARG A 327 4.54 18.68 -24.02
C ARG A 327 3.56 17.53 -23.84
N GLN A 328 2.27 17.77 -24.10
CA GLN A 328 1.23 16.72 -24.08
C GLN A 328 1.49 15.64 -25.14
N ALA A 329 2.02 16.01 -26.30
CA ALA A 329 2.48 15.09 -27.34
C ALA A 329 3.75 14.29 -26.96
N GLY A 330 4.29 14.47 -25.75
CA GLY A 330 5.42 13.69 -25.23
C GLY A 330 6.79 14.33 -25.43
N ASN A 331 6.85 15.58 -25.90
CA ASN A 331 8.12 16.28 -26.06
C ASN A 331 8.57 16.89 -24.72
N ALA A 332 9.60 16.29 -24.11
CA ALA A 332 10.18 16.76 -22.85
C ALA A 332 11.43 17.64 -23.05
N ARG A 333 11.83 17.93 -24.29
CA ARG A 333 13.07 18.69 -24.55
C ARG A 333 12.80 20.19 -24.48
N THR A 334 13.43 20.86 -23.52
CA THR A 334 13.55 22.32 -23.55
C THR A 334 14.37 22.76 -24.77
N GLY A 335 13.85 23.67 -25.57
CA GLY A 335 14.49 24.09 -26.82
C GLY A 335 13.58 24.87 -27.75
N TYR A 336 14.10 25.24 -28.92
CA TYR A 336 13.33 25.90 -29.97
C TYR A 336 12.53 24.87 -30.76
N HIS A 337 11.21 25.05 -30.84
CA HIS A 337 10.29 24.16 -31.53
C HIS A 337 9.39 24.93 -32.49
N LEU A 338 8.95 24.25 -33.55
CA LEU A 338 7.99 24.79 -34.52
C LEU A 338 6.56 24.62 -34.01
N ILE A 339 5.80 25.71 -34.01
CA ILE A 339 4.42 25.76 -33.55
C ILE A 339 3.49 26.30 -34.64
N SER A 340 2.37 25.62 -34.85
CA SER A 340 1.34 26.03 -35.80
C SER A 340 0.39 27.06 -35.20
N ARG A 341 0.25 28.20 -35.86
CA ARG A 341 -0.77 29.22 -35.53
C ARG A 341 -2.11 28.87 -36.18
N LYS A 342 -3.19 29.51 -35.71
CA LYS A 342 -4.56 29.34 -36.24
C LYS A 342 -4.70 29.60 -37.75
N ASN A 343 -3.76 30.33 -38.36
CA ASN A 343 -3.70 30.60 -39.80
C ASN A 343 -2.80 29.61 -40.58
N GLY A 344 -2.32 28.54 -39.95
CA GLY A 344 -1.42 27.56 -40.56
C GLY A 344 0.05 28.01 -40.66
N ARG A 345 0.40 29.20 -40.15
CA ARG A 345 1.78 29.68 -40.14
C ARG A 345 2.58 28.99 -39.04
N LEU A 346 3.79 28.56 -39.38
CA LEU A 346 4.77 28.03 -38.43
C LEU A 346 5.57 29.15 -37.79
N ASP A 347 5.59 29.21 -36.47
CA ASP A 347 6.48 30.07 -35.68
C ASP A 347 7.50 29.20 -34.92
N VAL A 348 8.75 29.66 -34.84
CA VAL A 348 9.74 29.07 -33.94
C VAL A 348 9.56 29.71 -32.56
N VAL A 349 9.32 28.90 -31.53
CA VAL A 349 9.22 29.36 -30.14
C VAL A 349 10.17 28.58 -29.24
N LEU A 350 10.67 29.22 -28.20
CA LEU A 350 11.40 28.54 -27.13
C LEU A 350 10.39 27.92 -26.16
N CYS A 351 10.31 26.60 -26.13
CA CYS A 351 9.54 25.89 -25.10
C CYS A 351 10.46 25.49 -23.96
N ARG A 352 10.15 26.00 -22.76
CA ARG A 352 10.77 25.60 -21.49
C ARG A 352 9.91 24.50 -20.87
N MET A 353 10.28 23.24 -21.10
CA MET A 353 9.54 22.08 -20.59
C MET A 353 9.85 21.79 -19.11
N ASP A 354 10.87 22.46 -18.57
CA ASP A 354 11.34 22.46 -17.18
C ASP A 354 10.52 23.35 -16.23
N LEU A 355 9.53 24.11 -16.74
CA LEU A 355 8.69 25.02 -15.95
C LEU A 355 7.28 24.43 -15.68
N GLU A 356 6.66 24.84 -14.57
CA GLU A 356 5.28 24.47 -14.21
C GLU A 356 4.24 25.11 -15.16
N GLU A 357 3.04 24.51 -15.26
CA GLU A 357 2.03 24.80 -16.29
C GLU A 357 1.51 26.25 -16.30
N THR A 358 1.59 26.94 -15.16
CA THR A 358 1.22 28.35 -14.97
C THR A 358 2.18 29.33 -15.67
N ASP A 359 3.47 28.97 -15.78
CA ASP A 359 4.50 29.80 -16.40
C ASP A 359 4.58 29.65 -17.93
N LEU A 360 4.00 28.60 -18.49
CA LEU A 360 3.94 28.42 -19.95
C LEU A 360 2.97 29.38 -20.64
N ARG A 361 2.04 29.99 -19.90
CA ARG A 361 1.15 31.04 -20.41
C ARG A 361 1.82 32.41 -20.50
N SER A 362 2.95 32.62 -19.82
CA SER A 362 3.60 33.94 -19.69
C SER A 362 4.71 34.20 -20.72
N LEU A 363 5.18 33.17 -21.44
CA LEU A 363 6.15 33.32 -22.52
C LEU A 363 5.47 33.84 -23.80
N ARG A 364 5.14 35.14 -23.80
CA ARG A 364 4.93 35.88 -25.05
C ARG A 364 6.16 35.68 -25.93
N CYS A 365 5.95 35.40 -27.21
CA CYS A 365 6.99 35.35 -28.22
C CYS A 365 7.78 36.68 -28.20
N VAL A 366 8.95 36.68 -27.59
CA VAL A 366 9.91 37.77 -27.75
C VAL A 366 10.92 37.27 -28.76
N PHE A 367 10.78 37.70 -30.02
CA PHE A 367 11.88 38.29 -30.76
C PHE A 367 11.33 39.15 -31.90
N SER A 368 11.73 40.42 -31.81
CA SER A 368 11.69 41.44 -32.84
C SER A 368 12.25 40.93 -34.17
N SER A 369 11.63 41.39 -35.26
CA SER A 369 12.09 41.26 -36.64
C SER A 369 13.60 41.55 -36.81
N PRO A 370 14.35 40.82 -37.66
CA PRO A 370 15.76 41.07 -37.87
C PRO A 370 15.98 42.00 -39.08
N VAL A 371 15.68 43.30 -38.97
CA VAL A 371 16.34 44.32 -39.81
C VAL A 371 16.41 45.66 -39.07
N GLY A 372 17.62 45.98 -38.59
CA GLY A 372 18.18 47.34 -38.45
C GLY A 372 17.33 48.45 -37.83
N ARG A 373 17.52 48.70 -36.53
CA ARG A 373 17.73 50.04 -35.96
C ARG A 373 18.14 49.93 -34.49
N LEU A 374 19.25 50.58 -34.11
CA LEU A 374 19.69 50.71 -32.72
C LEU A 374 18.66 51.56 -31.93
N PRO A 375 18.45 51.28 -30.63
CA PRO A 375 17.51 52.04 -29.82
C PRO A 375 18.02 53.46 -29.55
N GLN A 376 17.16 54.46 -29.74
CA GLN A 376 17.40 55.83 -29.30
C GLN A 376 16.93 55.99 -27.84
N ASP A 377 17.69 56.73 -27.04
CA ASP A 377 17.27 57.23 -25.72
C ASP A 377 16.17 58.31 -25.88
N PRO A 378 15.15 58.38 -25.00
CA PRO A 378 14.05 59.34 -25.04
C PRO A 378 14.38 60.85 -25.04
N SER A 379 15.66 61.26 -25.01
CA SER A 379 16.06 62.68 -25.04
C SER A 379 16.70 63.18 -26.35
N GLY A 380 16.89 62.32 -27.36
CA GLY A 380 17.21 62.75 -28.72
C GLY A 380 18.59 63.40 -28.95
N ARG A 381 19.60 63.17 -28.10
CA ARG A 381 21.00 63.53 -28.40
C ARG A 381 21.89 62.30 -28.51
N TRP A 382 22.68 62.26 -29.58
CA TRP A 382 23.71 61.24 -29.79
C TRP A 382 24.89 61.49 -28.84
N ALA A 383 25.19 60.53 -27.97
CA ALA A 383 26.46 60.51 -27.26
C ALA A 383 27.57 60.11 -28.25
N LYS A 384 28.57 60.99 -28.42
CA LYS A 384 29.82 60.69 -29.13
C LYS A 384 30.55 59.58 -28.40
N VAL A 385 31.01 58.59 -29.16
CA VAL A 385 31.97 57.57 -28.72
C VAL A 385 33.36 58.11 -29.03
N ASP A 386 34.18 58.37 -28.01
CA ASP A 386 35.62 58.47 -28.18
C ASP A 386 36.22 57.06 -28.28
N ARG A 387 37.22 56.94 -29.17
CA ARG A 387 37.79 55.71 -29.73
C ARG A 387 38.45 54.78 -28.74
#